data_AF-J1YCE8-F1
#
_entry.id   AF-J1YCE8-F1
#
_cell.length_a   1.000
_cell.length_b   1.000
_cell.length_c   1.000
_cell.angle_alpha   90.00
_cell.angle_beta   90.00
_cell.angle_gamma   90.00
#
_symmetry.space_group_name_H-M   'P 1'
#
loop_
_entity.id
_entity.type
_entity.pdbx_description
1 polymer ?
#
loop_
_entity_poly.entity_id
_entity_poly.type
_entity_poly.pdbx_seq_one_letter_code
_entity_poly.pdbx_strand_id
1 'polypeptide(L)' 'MKELRVQSKGDPIRAFFVFDPRRHGIVLCAGHKAGNEKRFYQIMIPLADEEYRKHLQKLQQE' A
#
# COMPACT_ATOMS: atom_id res chain seq x y z
N MET A 1 0.18 2.04 8.79
CA MET A 1 0.07 2.15 7.32
C MET A 1 -0.77 3.37 6.98
N LYS A 2 -0.42 4.10 5.92
CA LYS A 2 -1.19 5.26 5.43
C LYS A 2 -1.60 5.04 3.97
N GLU A 3 -2.64 5.74 3.54
CA GLU A 3 -3.13 5.74 2.16
C GLU A 3 -2.80 7.08 1.49
N LEU A 4 -2.21 7.02 0.30
CA LEU A 4 -2.09 8.13 -0.63
C LEU A 4 -3.26 8.08 -1.61
N ARG A 5 -3.99 9.20 -1.70
CA ARG A 5 -5.14 9.35 -2.60
C ARG A 5 -4.69 10.13 -3.83
N VAL A 6 -4.57 9.43 -4.94
CA VAL A 6 -4.12 10.01 -6.22
C VAL A 6 -5.31 10.06 -7.17
N GLN A 7 -5.50 11.21 -7.81
CA GLN A 7 -6.44 11.36 -8.92
C GLN A 7 -5.61 11.43 -10.20
N SER A 8 -5.78 10.47 -11.10
CA SER A 8 -5.06 10.44 -12.37
C SER A 8 -6.04 10.29 -13.52
N LYS A 9 -6.16 11.30 -14.39
CA LYS A 9 -7.03 11.26 -15.59
C LYS A 9 -8.50 10.85 -15.35
N GLY A 10 -9.03 11.07 -14.13
CA GLY A 10 -10.38 10.65 -13.75
C GLY A 10 -10.41 9.39 -12.88
N ASP A 11 -9.33 8.62 -12.86
CA ASP A 11 -9.21 7.37 -12.11
C ASP A 11 -8.74 7.62 -10.67
N PRO A 12 -9.54 7.25 -9.65
CA PRO A 12 -9.13 7.32 -8.26
C PRO A 12 -8.18 6.16 -7.93
N ILE A 13 -6.89 6.45 -7.92
CA ILE A 13 -5.85 5.52 -7.49
C ILE A 13 -5.64 5.67 -5.97
N ARG A 14 -5.50 4.55 -5.27
CA ARG A 14 -5.13 4.48 -3.86
C ARG A 14 -3.85 3.68 -3.73
N ALA A 15 -2.83 4.31 -3.15
CA ALA A 15 -1.57 3.65 -2.87
C ALA A 15 -1.36 3.55 -1.35
N PHE A 16 -1.01 2.38 -0.85
CA PHE A 16 -0.71 2.16 0.55
C PHE A 16 0.79 2.28 0.76
N PHE A 17 1.18 3.05 1.77
CA PHE A 17 2.58 3.30 2.07
C PHE A 17 2.84 3.32 3.57
N VAL A 18 4.11 3.10 3.91
CA VAL A 18 4.64 3.10 5.28
C VAL A 18 6.00 3.79 5.29
N PHE A 19 6.40 4.26 6.47
CA PHE A 19 7.80 4.57 6.73
C PHE A 19 8.41 3.38 7.47
N ASP A 20 9.55 2.89 6.99
CA ASP A 20 10.32 1.86 7.69
C ASP A 20 11.04 2.45 8.93
N PRO A 21 11.65 1.61 9.79
CA PRO A 21 12.43 2.10 10.95
C PRO A 21 13.64 2.97 10.57
N ARG A 22 14.11 2.89 9.33
CA ARG A 22 15.21 3.71 8.78
C ARG A 22 14.71 5.02 8.16
N ARG A 23 13.40 5.33 8.30
CA ARG A 23 12.70 6.51 7.77
C ARG A 23 12.61 6.57 6.23
N HIS A 24 12.73 5.45 5.54
CA HIS A 24 12.43 5.39 4.11
C HIS A 24 10.92 5.23 3.90
N GLY A 25 10.36 6.06 3.01
CA GLY A 25 8.98 5.94 2.57
C GLY A 25 8.87 4.85 1.50
N ILE A 26 8.03 3.84 1.75
CA ILE A 26 7.87 2.68 0.89
C ILE A 26 6.41 2.53 0.50
N VAL A 27 6.17 2.41 -0.81
CA VAL A 27 4.86 2.07 -1.35
C VAL A 27 4.73 0.56 -1.39
N LEU A 28 3.70 0.02 -0.74
CA LEU A 28 3.46 -1.41 -0.57
C LEU A 28 2.62 -1.96 -1.72
N CYS A 29 1.52 -1.28 -2.04
CA CYS A 29 0.66 -1.64 -3.14
C CYS A 29 -0.14 -0.42 -3.60
N ALA A 30 -0.60 -0.44 -4.85
CA ALA A 30 -1.48 0.58 -5.40
C ALA A 30 -2.54 -0.05 -6.29
N GLY A 31 -3.73 0.53 -6.29
CA GLY A 31 -4.83 0.01 -7.08
C GLY A 31 -5.85 1.08 -7.44
N HIS A 32 -6.62 0.78 -8.48
CA HIS A 32 -7.75 1.59 -8.90
C HIS A 32 -8.97 1.28 -8.04
N LYS A 33 -9.55 2.29 -7.39
CA LYS A 33 -10.67 2.10 -6.44
C LYS A 33 -12.04 2.04 -7.13
N ALA A 34 -12.18 2.51 -8.38
CA ALA A 34 -13.52 2.67 -8.96
C ALA A 34 -14.26 1.34 -9.14
N GLY A 35 -15.57 1.37 -8.92
CA GLY A 35 -16.49 0.25 -9.19
C GLY A 35 -16.67 -0.78 -8.07
N ASN A 36 -15.79 -0.85 -7.06
CA ASN A 36 -15.96 -1.83 -5.97
C ASN A 36 -15.25 -1.46 -4.65
N GLU A 37 -15.65 -0.34 -4.05
CA GLU A 37 -14.92 0.26 -2.91
C GLU A 37 -14.80 -0.64 -1.68
N LYS A 38 -15.84 -1.42 -1.35
CA LYS A 38 -15.81 -2.34 -0.19
C LYS A 38 -14.82 -3.48 -0.42
N ARG A 39 -14.88 -4.10 -1.61
CA ARG A 39 -13.99 -5.22 -1.97
C ARG A 39 -12.55 -4.76 -2.14
N PHE A 40 -12.33 -3.52 -2.59
CA PHE A 40 -11.01 -2.93 -2.73
C PHE A 40 -10.23 -2.99 -1.42
N TYR A 41 -10.78 -2.46 -0.32
CA TYR A 41 -10.07 -2.48 0.98
C TYR A 41 -9.90 -3.90 1.54
N GLN A 42 -10.88 -4.78 1.34
CA GLN A 42 -10.80 -6.18 1.77
C GLN A 42 -9.62 -6.93 1.11
N ILE A 43 -9.22 -6.53 -0.10
CA ILE A 43 -8.10 -7.16 -0.83
C ILE A 43 -6.80 -6.38 -0.57
N MET A 44 -6.85 -5.05 -0.62
CA MET A 44 -5.64 -4.22 -0.61
C MET A 44 -4.98 -4.15 0.77
N ILE A 45 -5.75 -4.16 1.85
CA ILE A 45 -5.20 -4.15 3.23
C ILE A 45 -4.35 -5.40 3.49
N PRO A 46 -4.87 -6.64 3.34
CA PRO A 46 -4.06 -7.83 3.60
C PRO A 46 -2.87 -7.95 2.65
N LEU A 47 -3.02 -7.51 1.39
CA LEU A 47 -1.90 -7.44 0.45
C LEU A 47 -0.80 -6.50 0.94
N ALA A 48 -1.17 -5.29 1.37
CA ALA A 48 -0.21 -4.33 1.90
C ALA A 48 0.49 -4.84 3.17
N ASP A 49 -0.24 -5.52 4.07
CA ASP A 49 0.32 -6.11 5.28
C ASP A 49 1.32 -7.22 4.95
N GLU A 50 1.03 -8.07 3.96
CA GLU A 50 1.95 -9.11 3.50
C GLU A 50 3.24 -8.50 2.92
N GLU A 51 3.13 -7.49 2.06
CA GLU A 51 4.28 -6.79 1.49
C GLU A 51 5.11 -6.08 2.55
N TYR A 52 4.47 -5.50 3.57
CA TYR A 52 5.18 -4.89 4.69
C TYR A 52 5.94 -5.93 5.52
N ARG A 53 5.33 -7.09 5.78
CA ARG A 53 6.00 -8.20 6.48
C ARG A 53 7.23 -8.69 5.72
N LYS A 54 7.11 -8.87 4.39
CA LYS A 54 8.23 -9.23 3.52
C LYS A 54 9.34 -8.19 3.58
N HIS A 55 8.98 -6.91 3.58
CA HIS A 55 9.95 -5.82 3.70
C HIS A 55 10.70 -5.85 5.04
N LEU A 56 10.00 -6.04 6.16
CA LEU A 56 10.62 -6.16 7.48
C LEU A 56 11.56 -7.36 7.58
N GLN A 57 11.22 -8.50 6.97
CA GLN A 57 12.09 -9.67 6.95
C GLN A 57 13.38 -9.41 6.19
N LYS A 58 13.32 -8.67 5.07
CA LYS A 58 14.51 -8.27 4.32
C LYS A 58 15.40 -7.33 5.14
N LEU A 59 14.80 -6.34 5.82
CA LEU A 59 15.54 -5.42 6.70
C LEU A 59 16.26 -6.11 7.87
N GLN A 60 15.77 -7.26 8.34
CA GLN A 60 16.42 -8.02 9.41
C GLN A 60 17.59 -8.89 8.92
N GLN A 61 17.65 -9.17 7.61
CA GLN A 61 18.72 -9.95 6.98
C GLN A 61 19.88 -9.08 6.46
N GLU A 62 19.72 -7.75 6.51
CA GLU A 62 20.74 -6.74 6.22
C GLU A 62 21.48 -6.30 7.49
#